data_AF-A0A812R847-F1
#
_entry.id   AF-A0A812R847-F1
#
_cell.length_a   1.000
_cell.length_b   1.000
_cell.length_c   1.000
_cell.angle_alpha   90.00
_cell.angle_beta   90.00
_cell.angle_gamma   90.00
#
_symmetry.space_group_name_H-M   'P 1'
#
loop_
_entity.id
_entity.type
_entity.pdbx_description
1 polymer ?
#
loop_
_entity_poly.entity_id
_entity_poly.type
_entity_poly.pdbx_seq_one_letter_code
_entity_poly.pdbx_strand_id
1 'polypeptide(L)'
;MTRQFLRYAIEKFRLRDQTCLSYGPCQTPTLWFCVERHKEIQNFQRQEFYKPKVSVNLDGWPLEFDWLQDQTFDAGRVKSLQSRAQSAKQAVVKELRTTAKTLKKPVGLNTVQLLKAASTGLGMSPVQCMKVAEHLYTSGYISYPRTETTRYSDTFDLHAALREQADHPAWGKTVSHLLRQGQIRNPKTGRDVGDHPPITPMKAAPRDEFSKGSEWRLYDFITRHFIASLMPDVEYDEKALIVNVGGEDFAYTFHEMRERGFLFAMPWKSKDLNLNEIDWAMPRLAPGSPLRVEEVWVESDFTKPPDYLKESELVALMDKHGIGTDASIPQHVENICNRNYVMVCGPGEDGQRGERIPKGGKKGKGKGKGKGKDGKAQGGEKPQSRHMVPTSLGLSFCAAFEELDAELCRPPIRAYMEKQCLQVAEGILDKEDVVNENIKLFETKFHSFRGCLSQLEKFFVSKEQIGNSMGYRGGGDWGGGGSGSGWNNGWDGGGYGSKGGRGAGKNGRGGGWH
;
A
#
# COMPACT_ATOMS: atom_id res chain seq x y z
N MET A 1 14.99 -22.71 -19.01
CA MET A 1 13.83 -23.21 -19.80
C MET A 1 14.18 -23.19 -21.29
N THR A 2 13.68 -24.15 -22.06
CA THR A 2 14.03 -24.29 -23.50
C THR A 2 13.14 -23.41 -24.39
N ARG A 3 13.48 -23.31 -25.69
CA ARG A 3 12.61 -22.63 -26.69
C ARG A 3 11.22 -23.28 -26.80
N GLN A 4 11.10 -24.56 -26.47
CA GLN A 4 9.83 -25.28 -26.46
C GLN A 4 8.89 -24.73 -25.39
N PHE A 5 9.37 -24.53 -24.16
CA PHE A 5 8.59 -23.89 -23.10
C PHE A 5 8.14 -22.47 -23.45
N LEU A 6 8.97 -21.71 -24.16
CA LEU A 6 8.56 -20.41 -24.67
C LEU A 6 7.41 -20.53 -25.68
N ARG A 7 7.46 -21.50 -26.60
CA ARG A 7 6.35 -21.75 -27.55
C ARG A 7 5.06 -22.14 -26.82
N TYR A 8 5.15 -23.06 -25.86
CA TYR A 8 4.03 -23.44 -25.01
C TYR A 8 3.43 -22.22 -24.29
N ALA A 9 4.28 -21.37 -23.70
CA ALA A 9 3.84 -20.14 -23.04
C ALA A 9 3.18 -19.14 -24.00
N ILE A 10 3.77 -18.93 -25.18
CA ILE A 10 3.22 -18.03 -26.22
C ILE A 10 1.82 -18.49 -26.62
N GLU A 11 1.65 -19.78 -26.87
CA GLU A 11 0.38 -20.39 -27.26
C GLU A 11 -0.65 -20.31 -26.12
N LYS A 12 -0.32 -20.86 -24.94
CA LYS A 12 -1.23 -20.93 -23.79
C LYS A 12 -1.70 -19.56 -23.30
N PHE A 13 -0.78 -18.59 -23.22
CA PHE A 13 -1.08 -17.27 -22.67
C PHE A 13 -1.31 -16.20 -23.75
N ARG A 14 -1.37 -16.60 -25.03
CA ARG A 14 -1.60 -15.72 -26.20
C ARG A 14 -0.64 -14.51 -26.22
N LEU A 15 0.64 -14.76 -25.94
CA LEU A 15 1.67 -13.73 -25.85
C LEU A 15 2.07 -13.27 -27.26
N ARG A 16 2.09 -11.96 -27.51
CA ARG A 16 2.46 -11.42 -28.84
C ARG A 16 3.95 -11.13 -28.96
N ASP A 17 4.52 -10.47 -27.96
CA ASP A 17 5.87 -9.89 -28.03
C ASP A 17 6.87 -10.60 -27.09
N GLN A 18 6.54 -11.78 -26.55
CA GLN A 18 7.42 -12.48 -25.62
C GLN A 18 8.56 -13.18 -26.36
N THR A 19 9.79 -12.73 -26.14
CA THR A 19 10.98 -13.27 -26.81
C THR A 19 11.70 -14.36 -26.01
N CYS A 20 11.49 -14.43 -24.69
CA CYS A 20 12.10 -15.44 -23.83
C CYS A 20 11.40 -15.58 -22.47
N LEU A 21 11.62 -16.73 -21.82
CA LEU A 21 11.33 -16.93 -20.40
C LEU A 21 12.64 -16.74 -19.64
N SER A 22 12.70 -15.76 -18.75
CA SER A 22 13.92 -15.37 -18.06
C SER A 22 13.81 -15.63 -16.57
N TYR A 23 14.74 -16.42 -16.05
CA TYR A 23 15.01 -16.51 -14.62
C TYR A 23 16.06 -15.47 -14.22
N GLY A 24 15.94 -14.92 -13.01
CA GLY A 24 16.99 -14.10 -12.41
C GLY A 24 16.98 -14.24 -10.89
N PRO A 25 18.13 -14.37 -10.22
CA PRO A 25 18.21 -14.69 -8.79
C PRO A 25 17.58 -13.63 -7.88
N CYS A 26 17.44 -12.38 -8.32
CA CYS A 26 16.66 -11.35 -7.61
C CYS A 26 15.29 -11.08 -8.24
N GLN A 27 15.19 -11.21 -9.56
CA GLN A 27 13.94 -11.00 -10.31
C GLN A 27 12.87 -12.01 -9.90
N THR A 28 13.23 -13.28 -9.74
CA THR A 28 12.29 -14.35 -9.38
C THR A 28 11.75 -14.16 -7.95
N PRO A 29 12.57 -13.87 -6.91
CA PRO A 29 12.04 -13.48 -5.61
C PRO A 29 11.19 -12.21 -5.58
N THR A 30 11.50 -11.24 -6.44
CA THR A 30 10.66 -10.04 -6.59
C THR A 30 9.26 -10.41 -7.12
N LEU A 31 9.19 -11.30 -8.12
CA LEU A 31 7.93 -11.85 -8.63
C LEU A 31 7.20 -12.66 -7.55
N TRP A 32 7.94 -13.46 -6.79
CA TRP A 32 7.39 -14.33 -5.75
C TRP A 32 6.54 -13.55 -4.74
N PHE A 33 7.00 -12.39 -4.25
CA PHE A 33 6.18 -11.54 -3.36
C PHE A 33 4.81 -11.18 -3.96
N CYS A 34 4.77 -10.85 -5.26
CA CYS A 34 3.53 -10.52 -5.95
C CYS A 34 2.60 -11.74 -6.06
N VAL A 35 3.19 -12.92 -6.31
CA VAL A 35 2.46 -14.19 -6.41
C VAL A 35 1.93 -14.64 -5.06
N GLU A 36 2.69 -14.49 -3.97
CA GLU A 36 2.21 -14.79 -2.61
C GLU A 36 1.01 -13.93 -2.25
N ARG A 37 1.07 -12.61 -2.51
CA ARG A 37 -0.11 -11.76 -2.32
C ARG A 37 -1.30 -12.21 -3.17
N HIS A 38 -1.07 -12.65 -4.41
CA HIS A 38 -2.16 -13.20 -5.21
C HIS A 38 -2.77 -14.45 -4.57
N LYS A 39 -1.96 -15.37 -4.03
CA LYS A 39 -2.44 -16.56 -3.31
C LYS A 39 -3.21 -16.17 -2.04
N GLU A 40 -2.72 -15.19 -1.27
CA GLU A 40 -3.42 -14.65 -0.10
C GLU A 40 -4.83 -14.16 -0.49
N ILE A 41 -4.95 -13.44 -1.61
CA ILE A 41 -6.24 -12.96 -2.13
C ILE A 41 -7.15 -14.12 -2.54
N GLN A 42 -6.63 -15.09 -3.30
CA GLN A 42 -7.45 -16.21 -3.79
C GLN A 42 -7.92 -17.14 -2.67
N ASN A 43 -7.10 -17.32 -1.63
CA ASN A 43 -7.41 -18.19 -0.50
C ASN A 43 -8.18 -17.46 0.62
N PHE A 44 -8.45 -16.17 0.47
CA PHE A 44 -9.12 -15.38 1.49
C PHE A 44 -10.58 -15.81 1.65
N GLN A 45 -10.96 -16.18 2.88
CA GLN A 45 -12.33 -16.48 3.23
C GLN A 45 -12.96 -15.29 3.95
N ARG A 46 -13.95 -14.69 3.30
CA ARG A 46 -14.72 -13.59 3.89
C ARG A 46 -15.47 -14.10 5.12
N GLN A 47 -15.42 -13.34 6.19
CA GLN A 47 -16.12 -13.62 7.43
C GLN A 47 -16.97 -12.41 7.80
N GLU A 48 -18.26 -12.63 8.10
CA GLU A 48 -19.12 -11.57 8.61
C GLU A 48 -18.66 -11.17 10.01
N PHE A 49 -18.58 -9.88 10.27
CA PHE A 49 -18.34 -9.33 11.60
C PHE A 49 -19.40 -8.29 11.93
N TYR A 50 -19.56 -8.05 13.22
CA TYR A 50 -20.55 -7.12 13.76
C TYR A 50 -19.87 -6.08 14.64
N LYS A 51 -20.26 -4.82 14.46
CA LYS A 51 -19.79 -3.65 15.23
C LYS A 51 -20.97 -3.01 15.96
N PRO A 52 -21.18 -3.35 17.24
CA PRO A 52 -22.16 -2.66 18.07
C PRO A 52 -21.77 -1.19 18.26
N LYS A 53 -22.75 -0.31 18.15
CA LYS A 53 -22.61 1.13 18.38
C LYS A 53 -23.78 1.64 19.22
N VAL A 54 -23.51 2.69 19.98
CA VAL A 54 -24.52 3.37 20.79
C VAL A 54 -24.44 4.87 20.58
N SER A 55 -25.59 5.53 20.48
CA SER A 55 -25.69 6.99 20.54
C SER A 55 -26.03 7.39 21.97
N VAL A 56 -25.19 8.19 22.58
CA VAL A 56 -25.37 8.68 23.96
C VAL A 56 -25.44 10.19 23.93
N ASN A 57 -26.45 10.74 24.60
CA ASN A 57 -26.67 12.17 24.71
C ASN A 57 -25.78 12.75 25.81
N LEU A 58 -24.91 13.67 25.42
CA LEU A 58 -24.06 14.45 26.30
C LEU A 58 -24.49 15.91 26.26
N ASP A 59 -25.24 16.37 27.26
CA ASP A 59 -25.71 17.76 27.38
C ASP A 59 -26.36 18.33 26.10
N GLY A 60 -27.18 17.52 25.41
CA GLY A 60 -27.87 17.88 24.17
C GLY A 60 -27.14 17.46 22.90
N TRP A 61 -25.93 16.91 23.00
CA TRP A 61 -25.13 16.43 21.88
C TRP A 61 -25.22 14.91 21.77
N PRO A 62 -25.90 14.35 20.76
CA PRO A 62 -25.86 12.92 20.50
C PRO A 62 -24.48 12.56 19.93
N LEU A 63 -23.72 11.77 20.69
CA LEU A 63 -22.40 11.28 20.27
C LEU A 63 -22.46 9.77 20.03
N GLU A 64 -21.81 9.33 18.96
CA GLU A 64 -21.70 7.92 18.61
C GLU A 64 -20.48 7.31 19.32
N PHE A 65 -20.70 6.26 20.10
CA PHE A 65 -19.66 5.51 20.77
C PHE A 65 -19.49 4.15 20.12
N ASP A 66 -18.23 3.80 19.87
CA ASP A 66 -17.83 2.49 19.36
C ASP A 66 -17.69 1.49 20.51
N TRP A 67 -18.09 0.23 20.29
CA TRP A 67 -17.83 -0.82 21.27
C TRP A 67 -16.33 -0.96 21.51
N LEU A 68 -15.91 -1.02 22.78
CA LEU A 68 -14.49 -0.98 23.14
C LEU A 68 -13.71 -2.22 22.65
N GLN A 69 -14.42 -3.33 22.34
CA GLN A 69 -13.83 -4.53 21.74
C GLN A 69 -13.76 -4.46 20.20
N ASP A 70 -14.12 -3.33 19.59
CA ASP A 70 -14.19 -3.03 18.14
C ASP A 70 -15.23 -3.87 17.39
N GLN A 71 -15.05 -5.20 17.32
CA GLN A 71 -15.92 -6.08 16.56
C GLN A 71 -16.00 -7.51 17.12
N THR A 72 -17.04 -8.24 16.71
CA THR A 72 -17.18 -9.68 16.99
C THR A 72 -17.64 -10.45 15.75
N PHE A 73 -17.25 -11.72 15.66
CA PHE A 73 -17.70 -12.65 14.61
C PHE A 73 -18.86 -13.56 15.11
N ASP A 74 -19.29 -13.38 16.36
CA ASP A 74 -20.34 -14.20 16.99
C ASP A 74 -21.70 -13.48 16.93
N ALA A 75 -22.56 -13.97 16.04
CA ALA A 75 -23.92 -13.46 15.85
C ALA A 75 -24.82 -13.65 17.09
N GLY A 76 -24.58 -14.69 17.91
CA GLY A 76 -25.32 -14.92 19.15
C GLY A 76 -24.93 -13.91 20.23
N ARG A 77 -23.63 -13.68 20.37
CA ARG A 77 -23.09 -12.67 21.29
C ARG A 77 -23.61 -11.27 20.98
N VAL A 78 -23.62 -10.89 19.69
CA VAL A 78 -24.04 -9.53 19.31
C VAL A 78 -25.53 -9.28 19.57
N LYS A 79 -26.39 -10.29 19.32
CA LYS A 79 -27.82 -10.21 19.64
C LYS A 79 -28.09 -10.05 21.14
N SER A 80 -27.37 -10.81 21.96
CA SER A 80 -27.47 -10.72 23.42
C SER A 80 -27.00 -9.34 23.92
N LEU A 81 -25.87 -8.85 23.39
CA LEU A 81 -25.36 -7.52 23.69
C LEU A 81 -26.36 -6.42 23.32
N GLN A 82 -26.89 -6.45 22.09
CA GLN A 82 -27.84 -5.45 21.60
C GLN A 82 -29.09 -5.40 22.48
N SER A 83 -29.65 -6.55 22.84
CA SER A 83 -30.83 -6.65 23.71
C SER A 83 -30.58 -6.05 25.11
N ARG A 84 -29.42 -6.36 25.72
CA ARG A 84 -29.03 -5.77 27.02
C ARG A 84 -28.83 -4.26 26.93
N ALA A 85 -28.15 -3.79 25.89
CA ALA A 85 -27.87 -2.37 25.69
C ALA A 85 -29.15 -1.56 25.44
N GLN A 86 -30.07 -2.07 24.61
CA GLN A 86 -31.39 -1.46 24.39
C GLN A 86 -32.22 -1.40 25.68
N SER A 87 -32.09 -2.40 26.54
CA SER A 87 -32.80 -2.44 27.83
C SER A 87 -32.25 -1.47 28.87
N ALA A 88 -30.95 -1.14 28.80
CA ALA A 88 -30.27 -0.34 29.82
C ALA A 88 -30.76 1.11 29.89
N LYS A 89 -31.22 1.70 28.76
CA LYS A 89 -31.71 3.10 28.59
C LYS A 89 -30.76 4.23 29.06
N GLN A 90 -29.75 3.91 29.84
CA GLN A 90 -28.74 4.79 30.37
C GLN A 90 -27.35 4.21 30.10
N ALA A 91 -26.41 5.11 29.86
CA ALA A 91 -24.98 4.84 29.79
C ALA A 91 -24.34 5.38 31.07
N VAL A 92 -23.56 4.56 31.77
CA VAL A 92 -22.88 4.98 32.99
C VAL A 92 -21.45 5.34 32.67
N VAL A 93 -21.05 6.58 32.94
CA VAL A 93 -19.66 7.02 32.75
C VAL A 93 -18.73 6.16 33.59
N LYS A 94 -17.76 5.51 32.96
CA LYS A 94 -16.69 4.78 33.67
C LYS A 94 -15.50 5.68 33.92
N GLU A 95 -14.94 6.24 32.85
CA GLU A 95 -13.77 7.11 32.93
C GLU A 95 -13.60 7.96 31.68
N LEU A 96 -12.84 9.05 31.82
CA LEU A 96 -12.24 9.76 30.69
C LEU A 96 -10.75 9.44 30.67
N ARG A 97 -10.36 8.51 29.79
CA ARG A 97 -8.96 8.09 29.66
C ARG A 97 -8.22 9.03 28.70
N THR A 98 -7.10 9.59 29.14
CA THR A 98 -6.23 10.43 28.31
C THR A 98 -4.91 9.71 28.05
N THR A 99 -4.55 9.56 26.78
CA THR A 99 -3.29 8.95 26.35
C THR A 99 -2.50 9.94 25.50
N ALA A 100 -1.32 10.33 25.98
CA ALA A 100 -0.38 11.12 25.19
C ALA A 100 0.13 10.29 24.00
N LYS A 101 -0.01 10.83 22.78
CA LYS A 101 0.51 10.25 21.54
C LYS A 101 1.56 11.18 20.94
N THR A 102 2.53 10.57 20.27
CA THR A 102 3.58 11.28 19.54
C THR A 102 3.72 10.67 18.16
N LEU A 103 3.52 11.48 17.11
CA LEU A 103 3.96 11.10 15.77
C LEU A 103 5.39 11.60 15.59
N LYS A 104 6.32 10.65 15.47
CA LYS A 104 7.74 10.94 15.30
C LYS A 104 8.00 11.61 13.96
N LYS A 105 8.85 12.63 13.99
CA LYS A 105 9.41 13.25 12.79
C LYS A 105 10.17 12.23 11.94
N PRO A 106 10.31 12.48 10.62
CA PRO A 106 11.08 11.59 9.78
C PRO A 106 12.58 11.65 10.11
N VAL A 107 13.28 10.53 9.92
CA VAL A 107 14.75 10.50 9.84
C VAL A 107 15.22 11.07 8.49
N GLY A 108 16.54 11.22 8.31
CA GLY A 108 17.10 11.58 7.01
C GLY A 108 16.62 10.62 5.92
N LEU A 109 16.33 11.16 4.73
CA LEU A 109 15.70 10.42 3.66
C LEU A 109 16.69 9.47 2.99
N ASN A 110 16.38 8.18 2.89
CA ASN A 110 17.16 7.24 2.08
C ASN A 110 16.43 6.85 0.78
N THR A 111 17.09 6.04 -0.06
CA THR A 111 16.54 5.61 -1.36
C THR A 111 15.21 4.89 -1.22
N VAL A 112 15.12 3.92 -0.30
CA VAL A 112 13.91 3.11 -0.11
C VAL A 112 12.72 3.97 0.33
N GLN A 113 12.95 4.90 1.26
CA GLN A 113 11.93 5.85 1.70
C GLN A 113 11.48 6.79 0.56
N LEU A 114 12.43 7.29 -0.24
CA LEU A 114 12.13 8.11 -1.42
C LEU A 114 11.26 7.35 -2.42
N LEU A 115 11.62 6.11 -2.76
CA LEU A 115 10.86 5.26 -3.70
C LEU A 115 9.43 5.00 -3.19
N LYS A 116 9.28 4.68 -1.90
CA LYS A 116 7.97 4.45 -1.28
C LYS A 116 7.10 5.71 -1.31
N ALA A 117 7.67 6.86 -0.94
CA ALA A 117 6.96 8.14 -0.94
C ALA A 117 6.59 8.58 -2.36
N ALA A 118 7.47 8.39 -3.34
CA ALA A 118 7.21 8.72 -4.73
C ALA A 118 6.11 7.84 -5.34
N SER A 119 6.08 6.54 -5.00
CA SER A 119 5.00 5.64 -5.41
C SER A 119 3.65 6.06 -4.79
N THR A 120 3.56 6.13 -3.46
CA THR A 120 2.28 6.35 -2.76
C THR A 120 1.80 7.80 -2.87
N GLY A 121 2.70 8.77 -2.69
CA GLY A 121 2.37 10.18 -2.62
C GLY A 121 2.46 10.91 -3.95
N LEU A 122 3.28 10.41 -4.90
CA LEU A 122 3.51 11.08 -6.18
C LEU A 122 3.06 10.29 -7.42
N GLY A 123 2.66 9.02 -7.26
CA GLY A 123 2.23 8.16 -8.37
C GLY A 123 3.34 7.87 -9.38
N MET A 124 4.60 7.99 -8.97
CA MET A 124 5.77 7.68 -9.80
C MET A 124 6.17 6.23 -9.61
N SER A 125 6.51 5.53 -10.71
CA SER A 125 7.14 4.22 -10.58
C SER A 125 8.53 4.34 -9.94
N PRO A 126 9.07 3.27 -9.33
CA PRO A 126 10.42 3.27 -8.78
C PRO A 126 11.49 3.74 -9.78
N VAL A 127 11.39 3.30 -11.04
CA VAL A 127 12.31 3.71 -12.12
C VAL A 127 12.16 5.18 -12.48
N GLN A 128 10.92 5.67 -12.59
CA GLN A 128 10.68 7.08 -12.87
C GLN A 128 11.22 7.96 -11.74
N CYS A 129 11.01 7.55 -10.48
CA CYS A 129 11.54 8.23 -9.31
C CYS A 129 13.07 8.35 -9.38
N MET A 130 13.79 7.23 -9.60
CA MET A 130 15.25 7.27 -9.68
C MET A 130 15.76 8.11 -10.84
N LYS A 131 15.15 8.00 -12.03
CA LYS A 131 15.54 8.81 -13.19
C LYS A 131 15.39 10.32 -12.92
N VAL A 132 14.32 10.71 -12.22
CA VAL A 132 14.09 12.12 -11.82
C VAL A 132 15.09 12.54 -10.75
N ALA A 133 15.32 11.70 -9.73
CA ALA A 133 16.27 12.00 -8.66
C ALA A 133 17.71 12.13 -9.17
N GLU A 134 18.14 11.26 -10.09
CA GLU A 134 19.45 11.33 -10.74
C GLU A 134 19.60 12.63 -11.52
N HIS A 135 18.57 13.07 -12.24
CA HIS A 135 18.59 14.35 -12.94
C HIS A 135 18.67 15.55 -11.97
N LEU A 136 17.96 15.50 -10.84
CA LEU A 136 18.06 16.53 -9.79
C LEU A 136 19.47 16.58 -9.20
N TYR A 137 20.10 15.42 -8.97
CA TYR A 137 21.47 15.32 -8.48
C TYR A 137 22.48 15.89 -9.47
N THR A 138 22.43 15.50 -10.75
CA THR A 138 23.37 16.00 -11.76
C THR A 138 23.19 17.49 -12.04
N SER A 139 22.00 18.03 -11.76
CA SER A 139 21.71 19.46 -11.81
C SER A 139 22.10 20.23 -10.53
N GLY A 140 22.60 19.54 -9.50
CA GLY A 140 23.06 20.14 -8.24
C GLY A 140 21.97 20.48 -7.22
N TYR A 141 20.72 20.04 -7.43
CA TYR A 141 19.61 20.35 -6.53
C TYR A 141 19.56 19.50 -5.27
N ILE A 142 20.03 18.24 -5.35
CA ILE A 142 20.00 17.30 -4.23
C ILE A 142 21.33 16.55 -4.11
N SER A 143 21.59 15.97 -2.94
CA SER A 143 22.68 15.00 -2.74
C SER A 143 22.42 13.69 -3.51
N TYR A 144 23.43 12.82 -3.57
CA TYR A 144 23.36 11.58 -4.35
C TYR A 144 22.17 10.69 -3.90
N PRO A 145 21.25 10.31 -4.80
CA PRO A 145 19.96 9.74 -4.41
C PRO A 145 19.99 8.22 -4.21
N ARG A 146 21.17 7.59 -4.26
CA ARG A 146 21.39 6.17 -4.03
C ARG A 146 22.20 6.00 -2.74
N THR A 147 21.47 6.00 -1.64
CA THR A 147 21.98 5.81 -0.29
C THR A 147 21.03 4.99 0.59
N GLU A 148 21.58 4.21 1.50
CA GLU A 148 20.84 3.54 2.58
C GLU A 148 20.88 4.33 3.89
N THR A 149 21.80 5.29 4.00
CA THR A 149 22.00 6.14 5.17
C THR A 149 20.80 7.05 5.43
N THR A 150 20.37 7.08 6.69
CA THR A 150 19.26 7.89 7.22
C THR A 150 19.70 8.82 8.36
N ARG A 151 20.95 8.71 8.81
CA ARG A 151 21.57 9.57 9.82
C ARG A 151 22.55 10.53 9.16
N TYR A 152 22.48 11.82 9.45
CA TYR A 152 23.49 12.78 8.98
C TYR A 152 24.77 12.63 9.79
N SER A 153 25.93 12.71 9.13
CA SER A 153 27.22 12.74 9.83
C SER A 153 27.35 13.99 10.70
N ASP A 154 28.16 13.92 11.76
CA ASP A 154 28.42 15.09 12.62
C ASP A 154 29.15 16.22 11.90
N THR A 155 29.78 15.92 10.76
CA THR A 155 30.46 16.88 9.89
C THR A 155 29.56 17.51 8.83
N PHE A 156 28.32 17.03 8.67
CA PHE A 156 27.39 17.56 7.67
C PHE A 156 26.81 18.91 8.11
N ASP A 157 27.00 19.96 7.31
CA ASP A 157 26.50 21.30 7.62
C ASP A 157 24.99 21.44 7.33
N LEU A 158 24.18 20.95 8.27
CA LEU A 158 22.73 21.09 8.24
C LEU A 158 22.27 22.55 8.22
N HIS A 159 23.03 23.47 8.83
CA HIS A 159 22.67 24.88 8.87
C HIS A 159 22.82 25.53 7.50
N ALA A 160 23.89 25.23 6.75
CA ALA A 160 24.05 25.71 5.39
C ALA A 160 22.96 25.17 4.46
N ALA A 161 22.72 23.86 4.46
CA ALA A 161 21.69 23.23 3.63
C ALA A 161 20.28 23.78 3.94
N LEU A 162 19.98 24.03 5.21
CA LEU A 162 18.71 24.64 5.62
C LEU A 162 18.63 26.13 5.25
N ARG A 163 19.71 26.90 5.45
CA ARG A 163 19.75 28.35 5.13
C ARG A 163 19.55 28.60 3.64
N GLU A 164 20.07 27.74 2.79
CA GLU A 164 19.82 27.78 1.34
C GLU A 164 18.32 27.82 1.01
N GLN A 165 17.47 27.18 1.84
CA GLN A 165 16.02 27.10 1.63
C GLN A 165 15.21 28.27 2.23
N ALA A 166 15.87 29.24 2.87
CA ALA A 166 15.20 30.26 3.70
C ALA A 166 14.35 31.26 2.91
N ASP A 167 14.72 31.54 1.66
CA ASP A 167 14.03 32.53 0.82
C ASP A 167 12.95 31.90 -0.07
N HIS A 168 12.75 30.58 -0.01
CA HIS A 168 11.79 29.91 -0.87
C HIS A 168 10.33 30.28 -0.50
N PRO A 169 9.46 30.69 -1.44
CA PRO A 169 8.12 31.19 -1.12
C PRO A 169 7.21 30.20 -0.36
N ALA A 170 7.39 28.89 -0.58
CA ALA A 170 6.47 27.88 -0.07
C ALA A 170 6.82 27.32 1.33
N TRP A 171 8.04 27.51 1.81
CA TRP A 171 8.52 27.00 3.12
C TRP A 171 9.53 27.90 3.81
N GLY A 172 10.02 28.94 3.16
CA GLY A 172 11.04 29.85 3.68
C GLY A 172 10.68 30.50 5.02
N LYS A 173 9.39 30.76 5.26
CA LYS A 173 8.91 31.22 6.58
C LYS A 173 9.17 30.21 7.70
N THR A 174 8.88 28.93 7.43
CA THR A 174 9.13 27.82 8.37
C THR A 174 10.63 27.66 8.61
N VAL A 175 11.42 27.70 7.54
CA VAL A 175 12.89 27.62 7.60
C VAL A 175 13.49 28.77 8.41
N SER A 176 13.08 30.01 8.12
CA SER A 176 13.53 31.21 8.82
C SER A 176 13.17 31.18 10.30
N HIS A 177 11.99 30.65 10.65
CA HIS A 177 11.61 30.45 12.04
C HIS A 177 12.53 29.43 12.74
N LEU A 178 12.77 28.28 12.10
CA LEU A 178 13.63 27.22 12.63
C LEU A 178 15.08 27.70 12.85
N LEU A 179 15.61 28.49 11.90
CA LEU A 179 16.94 29.11 12.02
C LEU A 179 17.03 30.10 13.19
N ARG A 180 15.98 30.92 13.42
CA ARG A 180 15.95 31.89 14.54
C ARG A 180 15.83 31.22 15.90
N GLN A 181 15.13 30.10 16.01
CA GLN A 181 15.01 29.36 17.27
C GLN A 181 16.35 28.77 17.73
N GLY A 182 17.31 28.56 16.81
CA GLY A 182 18.63 28.02 17.13
C GLY A 182 18.62 26.56 17.61
N GLN A 183 17.50 25.84 17.44
CA GLN A 183 17.32 24.46 17.92
C GLN A 183 17.63 23.39 16.85
N ILE A 184 18.29 23.76 15.76
CA ILE A 184 18.70 22.80 14.73
C ILE A 184 19.82 21.95 15.32
N ARG A 185 19.47 20.73 15.72
CA ARG A 185 20.42 19.72 16.18
C ARG A 185 20.50 18.63 15.14
N ASN A 186 21.70 18.08 14.95
CA ASN A 186 21.87 16.89 14.14
C ASN A 186 20.95 15.77 14.68
N PRO A 187 19.96 15.27 13.91
CA PRO A 187 19.17 14.14 14.33
C PRO A 187 20.07 12.92 14.56
N LYS A 188 20.24 12.52 15.83
CA LYS A 188 21.04 11.33 16.19
C LYS A 188 20.35 10.00 15.84
N THR A 189 19.08 10.07 15.46
CA THR A 189 18.26 8.92 15.04
C THR A 189 18.55 8.55 13.60
N GLY A 190 18.55 7.25 13.30
CA GLY A 190 18.80 6.71 11.97
C GLY A 190 19.98 5.74 11.95
N ARG A 191 20.31 5.26 10.76
CA ARG A 191 21.45 4.39 10.48
C ARG A 191 22.38 5.07 9.49
N ASP A 192 23.67 4.89 9.73
CA ASP A 192 24.74 5.32 8.84
C ASP A 192 25.46 4.05 8.38
N VAL A 193 25.49 3.83 7.08
CA VAL A 193 26.14 2.66 6.48
C VAL A 193 27.48 3.02 5.84
N GLY A 194 27.93 4.27 5.96
CA GLY A 194 29.22 4.72 5.43
C GLY A 194 29.24 4.94 3.92
N ASP A 195 28.08 5.08 3.26
CA ASP A 195 27.97 5.34 1.82
C ASP A 195 27.97 6.85 1.50
N HIS A 196 26.81 7.49 1.59
CA HIS A 196 26.55 8.88 1.26
C HIS A 196 25.65 9.48 2.35
N PRO A 197 25.64 10.81 2.54
CA PRO A 197 24.67 11.42 3.45
C PRO A 197 23.23 11.17 2.96
N PRO A 198 22.23 11.29 3.85
CA PRO A 198 20.83 11.22 3.44
C PRO A 198 20.51 12.16 2.27
N ILE A 199 19.48 11.80 1.49
CA ILE A 199 19.02 12.56 0.32
C ILE A 199 18.51 13.94 0.79
N THR A 200 19.25 14.99 0.43
CA THR A 200 19.13 16.34 1.02
C THR A 200 19.08 17.40 -0.09
N PRO A 201 18.26 18.45 0.02
CA PRO A 201 18.32 19.59 -0.90
C PRO A 201 19.63 20.37 -0.71
N MET A 202 20.35 20.60 -1.80
CA MET A 202 21.66 21.28 -1.80
C MET A 202 21.61 22.68 -2.41
N LYS A 203 20.55 22.99 -3.18
CA LYS A 203 20.33 24.29 -3.83
C LYS A 203 18.85 24.60 -3.81
N ALA A 204 18.47 25.86 -3.52
CA ALA A 204 17.09 26.30 -3.64
C ALA A 204 16.68 26.42 -5.12
N ALA A 205 15.44 26.05 -5.41
CA ALA A 205 14.87 26.14 -6.75
C ALA A 205 13.37 26.44 -6.66
N PRO A 206 12.88 27.50 -7.32
CA PRO A 206 11.45 27.74 -7.43
C PRO A 206 10.83 26.80 -8.48
N ARG A 207 9.51 26.67 -8.43
CA ARG A 207 8.78 25.72 -9.28
C ARG A 207 8.97 25.94 -10.78
N ASP A 208 9.13 27.17 -11.20
CA ASP A 208 9.28 27.62 -12.59
C ASP A 208 10.61 27.21 -13.23
N GLU A 209 11.64 26.90 -12.45
CA GLU A 209 12.89 26.31 -12.98
C GLU A 209 12.69 24.87 -13.49
N PHE A 210 11.61 24.19 -13.09
CA PHE A 210 11.34 22.81 -13.49
C PHE A 210 10.33 22.76 -14.65
N SER A 211 10.86 22.58 -15.86
CA SER A 211 10.04 22.39 -17.08
C SER A 211 9.11 21.17 -17.00
N LYS A 212 9.48 20.14 -16.22
CA LYS A 212 8.67 18.94 -15.99
C LYS A 212 8.06 18.96 -14.59
N GLY A 213 6.73 18.88 -14.51
CA GLY A 213 6.02 18.85 -13.22
C GLY A 213 6.42 17.69 -12.29
N SER A 214 6.98 16.60 -12.81
CA SER A 214 7.49 15.49 -11.98
C SER A 214 8.77 15.85 -11.21
N GLU A 215 9.68 16.63 -11.80
CA GLU A 215 10.94 17.03 -11.14
C GLU A 215 10.64 17.93 -9.94
N TRP A 216 9.80 18.95 -10.13
CA TRP A 216 9.33 19.80 -9.04
C TRP A 216 8.68 19.01 -7.91
N ARG A 217 7.77 18.08 -8.23
CA ARG A 217 7.05 17.29 -7.21
C ARG A 217 7.98 16.44 -6.35
N LEU A 218 9.03 15.88 -6.95
CA LEU A 218 10.01 15.08 -6.20
C LEU A 218 10.93 16.00 -5.37
N TYR A 219 11.37 17.12 -5.94
CA TYR A 219 12.19 18.12 -5.24
C TYR A 219 11.46 18.76 -4.05
N ASP A 220 10.19 19.17 -4.20
CA ASP A 220 9.34 19.70 -3.13
C ASP A 220 9.22 18.68 -1.99
N PHE A 221 9.00 17.40 -2.31
CA PHE A 221 8.95 16.34 -1.30
C PHE A 221 10.28 16.18 -0.57
N ILE A 222 11.41 16.06 -1.28
CA ILE A 222 12.75 15.91 -0.67
C ILE A 222 13.05 17.09 0.25
N THR A 223 12.75 18.31 -0.20
CA THR A 223 13.02 19.53 0.56
C THR A 223 12.17 19.62 1.83
N ARG A 224 10.86 19.34 1.71
CA ARG A 224 9.96 19.35 2.87
C ARG A 224 10.24 18.22 3.85
N HIS A 225 10.66 17.04 3.37
CA HIS A 225 11.10 15.93 4.21
C HIS A 225 12.37 16.30 4.99
N PHE A 226 13.35 16.91 4.33
CA PHE A 226 14.56 17.42 4.97
C PHE A 226 14.22 18.42 6.09
N ILE A 227 13.42 19.45 5.81
CA ILE A 227 13.01 20.45 6.81
C ILE A 227 12.27 19.75 7.96
N ALA A 228 11.33 18.85 7.67
CA ALA A 228 10.60 18.08 8.68
C ALA A 228 11.51 17.27 9.60
N SER A 229 12.60 16.68 9.08
CA SER A 229 13.56 15.91 9.89
C SER A 229 14.28 16.75 10.95
N LEU A 230 14.35 18.06 10.74
CA LEU A 230 14.97 19.03 11.64
C LEU A 230 13.98 19.69 12.61
N MET A 231 12.68 19.46 12.44
CA MET A 231 11.62 20.02 13.28
C MET A 231 11.35 19.16 14.54
N PRO A 232 10.52 19.61 15.48
CA PRO A 232 9.99 18.79 16.57
C PRO A 232 9.01 17.70 16.09
N ASP A 233 8.78 16.70 16.95
CA ASP A 233 7.72 15.72 16.78
C ASP A 233 6.33 16.37 16.85
N VAL A 234 5.29 15.67 16.38
CA VAL A 234 3.90 16.07 16.61
C VAL A 234 3.43 15.42 17.91
N GLU A 235 2.81 16.20 18.79
CA GLU A 235 2.27 15.71 20.05
C GLU A 235 0.79 16.05 20.16
N TYR A 236 -0.02 15.06 20.54
CA TYR A 236 -1.45 15.24 20.75
C TYR A 236 -1.93 14.28 21.85
N ASP A 237 -3.06 14.59 22.46
CA ASP A 237 -3.74 13.70 23.40
C ASP A 237 -4.89 12.98 22.70
N GLU A 238 -4.94 11.66 22.83
CA GLU A 238 -6.10 10.82 22.51
C GLU A 238 -6.94 10.67 23.77
N LYS A 239 -8.17 11.16 23.74
CA LYS A 239 -9.11 11.11 24.85
C LYS A 239 -10.25 10.16 24.51
N ALA A 240 -10.47 9.16 25.36
CA ALA A 240 -11.54 8.19 25.23
C ALA A 240 -12.50 8.35 26.42
N LEU A 241 -13.71 8.86 26.16
CA LEU A 241 -14.79 8.82 27.13
C LEU A 241 -15.41 7.43 27.10
N ILE A 242 -15.22 6.65 28.17
CA ILE A 242 -15.69 5.27 28.26
C ILE A 242 -16.96 5.24 29.10
N VAL A 243 -18.00 4.63 28.54
CA VAL A 243 -19.30 4.45 29.19
C VAL A 243 -19.69 2.97 29.18
N ASN A 244 -20.38 2.52 30.22
CA ASN A 244 -20.99 1.20 30.27
C ASN A 244 -22.46 1.27 29.88
N VAL A 245 -22.87 0.44 28.92
CA VAL A 245 -24.26 0.29 28.49
C VAL A 245 -24.62 -1.18 28.54
N GLY A 246 -25.56 -1.55 29.41
CA GLY A 246 -26.05 -2.93 29.52
C GLY A 246 -24.99 -3.97 29.89
N GLY A 247 -23.89 -3.56 30.55
CA GLY A 247 -22.78 -4.44 30.92
C GLY A 247 -21.65 -4.53 29.90
N GLU A 248 -21.66 -3.69 28.86
CA GLU A 248 -20.60 -3.60 27.85
C GLU A 248 -20.04 -2.18 27.77
N ASP A 249 -18.77 -2.06 27.42
CA ASP A 249 -18.08 -0.78 27.39
C ASP A 249 -18.02 -0.21 25.97
N PHE A 250 -18.34 1.07 25.84
CA PHE A 250 -18.31 1.83 24.60
C PHE A 250 -17.46 3.08 24.80
N ALA A 251 -16.78 3.52 23.75
CA ALA A 251 -15.86 4.65 23.79
C ALA A 251 -16.17 5.67 22.70
N TYR A 252 -16.21 6.95 23.09
CA TYR A 252 -16.13 8.08 22.18
C TYR A 252 -14.69 8.61 22.21
N THR A 253 -13.99 8.51 21.08
CA THR A 253 -12.58 8.92 20.98
C THR A 253 -12.45 10.24 20.23
N PHE A 254 -11.74 11.19 20.84
CA PHE A 254 -11.43 12.49 20.26
C PHE A 254 -10.00 12.91 20.62
N HIS A 255 -9.52 13.96 19.98
CA HIS A 255 -8.12 14.33 20.01
C HIS A 255 -7.94 15.82 20.29
N GLU A 256 -6.84 16.14 20.97
CA GLU A 256 -6.43 17.50 21.26
C GLU A 256 -4.97 17.69 20.84
N MET A 257 -4.73 18.56 19.85
CA MET A 257 -3.40 18.85 19.34
C MET A 257 -2.63 19.70 20.35
N ARG A 258 -1.44 19.25 20.77
CA ARG A 258 -0.56 20.01 21.68
C ARG A 258 0.57 20.69 20.94
N GLU A 259 1.27 19.96 20.08
CA GLU A 259 2.37 20.46 19.26
C GLU A 259 2.22 19.96 17.82
N ARG A 260 2.21 20.89 16.86
CA ARG A 260 2.08 20.57 15.43
C ARG A 260 3.40 20.16 14.80
N GLY A 261 4.54 20.52 15.40
CA GLY A 261 5.86 20.06 15.02
C GLY A 261 6.11 20.09 13.51
N PHE A 262 6.60 18.98 12.95
CA PHE A 262 6.94 18.89 11.54
C PHE A 262 5.76 19.02 10.54
N LEU A 263 4.50 19.09 11.00
CA LEU A 263 3.34 19.30 10.10
C LEU A 263 3.40 20.65 9.37
N PHE A 264 4.09 21.66 9.90
CA PHE A 264 4.29 22.93 9.17
C PHE A 264 5.10 22.74 7.88
N ALA A 265 6.03 21.77 7.86
CA ALA A 265 6.79 21.42 6.65
C ALA A 265 6.02 20.44 5.76
N MET A 266 5.29 19.49 6.36
CA MET A 266 4.53 18.42 5.68
C MET A 266 3.04 18.48 6.00
N PRO A 267 2.29 19.50 5.55
CA PRO A 267 0.91 19.72 5.96
C PRO A 267 -0.06 18.60 5.52
N TRP A 268 0.27 17.86 4.47
CA TRP A 268 -0.54 16.70 4.03
C TRP A 268 -0.59 15.58 5.08
N LYS A 269 0.43 15.47 5.94
CA LYS A 269 0.46 14.48 7.03
C LYS A 269 -0.60 14.72 8.10
N SER A 270 -1.11 15.96 8.21
CA SER A 270 -2.22 16.25 9.13
C SER A 270 -3.49 15.48 8.76
N LYS A 271 -3.78 15.33 7.45
CA LYS A 271 -4.93 14.54 7.00
C LYS A 271 -4.71 13.04 7.21
N ASP A 272 -3.47 12.56 7.05
CA ASP A 272 -3.11 11.15 7.28
C ASP A 272 -3.36 10.72 8.75
N LEU A 273 -3.30 11.66 9.71
CA LEU A 273 -3.55 11.38 11.13
C LEU A 273 -5.02 11.09 11.44
N ASN A 274 -5.96 11.55 10.61
CA ASN A 274 -7.40 11.37 10.78
C ASN A 274 -7.91 11.67 12.21
N LEU A 275 -7.41 12.76 12.81
CA LEU A 275 -7.77 13.14 14.18
C LEU A 275 -9.19 13.68 14.22
N ASN A 276 -10.02 13.10 15.10
CA ASN A 276 -11.29 13.68 15.51
C ASN A 276 -11.04 14.82 16.52
N GLU A 277 -10.86 16.05 16.05
CA GLU A 277 -10.76 17.24 16.90
C GLU A 277 -12.16 17.81 17.18
N ILE A 278 -12.51 18.03 18.45
CA ILE A 278 -13.79 18.64 18.84
C ILE A 278 -13.63 20.15 19.03
N ASP A 279 -14.66 20.92 18.67
CA ASP A 279 -14.72 22.38 18.81
C ASP A 279 -15.59 22.86 19.98
N TRP A 280 -16.13 21.91 20.76
CA TRP A 280 -16.92 22.14 21.97
C TRP A 280 -16.18 21.68 23.22
N ALA A 281 -16.55 22.27 24.37
CA ALA A 281 -15.93 21.94 25.65
C ALA A 281 -16.54 20.67 26.24
N MET A 282 -15.71 19.65 26.47
CA MET A 282 -16.12 18.42 27.15
C MET A 282 -16.64 18.73 28.57
N PRO A 283 -17.91 18.42 28.90
CA PRO A 283 -18.44 18.57 30.25
C PRO A 283 -17.62 17.78 31.28
N ARG A 284 -17.59 18.27 32.52
CA ARG A 284 -16.95 17.52 33.62
C ARG A 284 -17.88 16.38 34.05
N LEU A 285 -17.55 15.18 33.62
CA LEU A 285 -18.28 13.95 33.97
C LEU A 285 -17.55 13.21 35.08
N ALA A 286 -18.25 12.92 36.18
CA ALA A 286 -17.73 12.05 37.23
C ALA A 286 -17.97 10.57 36.86
N PRO A 287 -17.05 9.65 37.19
CA PRO A 287 -17.36 8.22 37.16
C PRO A 287 -18.66 7.90 37.91
N GLY A 288 -19.51 7.08 37.32
CA GLY A 288 -20.85 6.76 37.81
C GLY A 288 -21.96 7.68 37.31
N SER A 289 -21.64 8.79 36.62
CA SER A 289 -22.67 9.71 36.10
C SER A 289 -23.54 9.01 35.04
N PRO A 290 -24.89 9.09 35.12
CA PRO A 290 -25.77 8.54 34.12
C PRO A 290 -25.92 9.51 32.93
N LEU A 291 -25.83 8.96 31.73
CA LEU A 291 -26.13 9.64 30.46
C LEU A 291 -27.28 8.93 29.77
N ARG A 292 -28.07 9.64 28.97
CA ARG A 292 -29.21 9.06 28.25
C ARG A 292 -28.72 8.33 26.99
N VAL A 293 -29.12 7.08 26.80
CA VAL A 293 -28.94 6.38 25.52
C VAL A 293 -30.07 6.79 24.60
N GLU A 294 -29.72 7.28 23.41
CA GLU A 294 -30.67 7.65 22.37
C GLU A 294 -30.97 6.45 21.46
N GLU A 295 -29.92 5.76 21.02
CA GLU A 295 -30.02 4.67 20.05
C GLU A 295 -28.96 3.59 20.29
N VAL A 296 -29.29 2.34 19.95
CA VAL A 296 -28.37 1.21 19.93
C VAL A 296 -28.59 0.45 18.63
N TRP A 297 -27.53 0.32 17.84
CA TRP A 297 -27.56 -0.44 16.60
C TRP A 297 -26.32 -1.32 16.46
N VAL A 298 -26.36 -2.21 15.48
CA VAL A 298 -25.27 -3.09 15.13
C VAL A 298 -25.05 -2.95 13.65
N GLU A 299 -23.85 -2.53 13.26
CA GLU A 299 -23.41 -2.60 11.88
C GLU A 299 -22.86 -4.00 11.61
N SER A 300 -23.19 -4.57 10.46
CA SER A 300 -22.53 -5.79 9.97
C SER A 300 -21.85 -5.51 8.64
N ASP A 301 -20.67 -6.09 8.48
CA ASP A 301 -19.93 -6.08 7.22
C ASP A 301 -19.11 -7.38 7.14
N PHE A 302 -18.43 -7.59 6.03
CA PHE A 302 -17.58 -8.74 5.79
C PHE A 302 -16.12 -8.31 5.75
N THR A 303 -15.25 -9.15 6.29
CA THR A 303 -13.81 -9.00 6.07
C THR A 303 -13.52 -8.99 4.56
N LYS A 304 -12.55 -8.16 4.17
CA LYS A 304 -12.15 -7.98 2.77
C LYS A 304 -10.79 -8.62 2.54
N PRO A 305 -10.56 -9.24 1.37
CA PRO A 305 -9.23 -9.72 1.03
C PRO A 305 -8.24 -8.55 0.97
N PRO A 306 -6.93 -8.79 1.16
CA PRO A 306 -5.94 -7.74 0.94
C PRO A 306 -5.94 -7.28 -0.52
N ASP A 307 -5.45 -6.07 -0.78
CA ASP A 307 -5.19 -5.64 -2.16
C ASP A 307 -3.91 -6.28 -2.71
N TYR A 308 -3.77 -6.30 -4.04
CA TYR A 308 -2.48 -6.59 -4.68
C TYR A 308 -1.38 -5.67 -4.14
N LEU A 309 -0.12 -6.11 -4.14
CA LEU A 309 0.97 -5.30 -3.61
C LEU A 309 1.08 -3.98 -4.37
N LYS A 310 1.12 -2.85 -3.65
CA LYS A 310 1.55 -1.59 -4.25
C LYS A 310 3.03 -1.65 -4.60
N GLU A 311 3.50 -0.86 -5.58
CA GLU A 311 4.94 -0.74 -5.85
C GLU A 311 5.73 -0.37 -4.58
N SER A 312 5.19 0.52 -3.73
CA SER A 312 5.76 0.87 -2.43
C SER A 312 5.84 -0.30 -1.43
N GLU A 313 4.87 -1.21 -1.46
CA GLU A 313 4.83 -2.38 -0.58
C GLU A 313 5.81 -3.44 -1.06
N LEU A 314 5.93 -3.63 -2.37
CA LEU A 314 6.95 -4.50 -2.97
C LEU A 314 8.36 -4.00 -2.65
N VAL A 315 8.61 -2.68 -2.79
CA VAL A 315 9.88 -2.05 -2.38
C VAL A 315 10.16 -2.31 -0.89
N ALA A 316 9.15 -2.19 -0.02
CA ALA A 316 9.31 -2.44 1.41
C ALA A 316 9.58 -3.92 1.73
N LEU A 317 8.97 -4.86 1.00
CA LEU A 317 9.24 -6.29 1.16
C LEU A 317 10.64 -6.65 0.70
N MET A 318 11.09 -6.13 -0.43
CA MET A 318 12.45 -6.36 -0.92
C MET A 318 13.51 -5.87 0.08
N ASP A 319 13.35 -4.64 0.59
CA ASP A 319 14.21 -4.05 1.63
C ASP A 319 14.18 -4.88 2.92
N LYS A 320 12.99 -5.21 3.43
CA LYS A 320 12.81 -6.05 4.65
C LYS A 320 13.50 -7.40 4.53
N HIS A 321 13.48 -8.01 3.35
CA HIS A 321 14.08 -9.32 3.10
C HIS A 321 15.52 -9.25 2.60
N GLY A 322 16.14 -8.06 2.54
CA GLY A 322 17.53 -7.87 2.18
C GLY A 322 17.86 -8.25 0.73
N ILE A 323 16.93 -8.01 -0.20
CA ILE A 323 17.16 -8.21 -1.64
C ILE A 323 17.00 -6.89 -2.39
N GLY A 324 17.77 -6.71 -3.46
CA GLY A 324 17.79 -5.46 -4.22
C GLY A 324 18.53 -4.32 -3.50
N THR A 325 19.46 -4.63 -2.60
CA THR A 325 20.37 -3.68 -1.93
C THR A 325 21.16 -2.83 -2.93
N ASP A 326 21.86 -1.80 -2.43
CA ASP A 326 22.64 -0.87 -3.26
C ASP A 326 21.79 -0.19 -4.37
N ALA A 327 20.60 0.27 -3.96
CA ALA A 327 19.63 0.96 -4.82
C ALA A 327 19.24 0.19 -6.11
N SER A 328 19.29 -1.15 -6.10
CA SER A 328 18.96 -1.99 -7.25
C SER A 328 17.48 -2.42 -7.32
N ILE A 329 16.70 -2.21 -6.24
CA ILE A 329 15.24 -2.47 -6.21
C ILE A 329 14.50 -2.00 -7.48
N PRO A 330 14.64 -0.75 -7.97
CA PRO A 330 13.89 -0.26 -9.12
C PRO A 330 14.11 -1.11 -10.38
N GLN A 331 15.33 -1.61 -10.59
CA GLN A 331 15.68 -2.44 -11.74
C GLN A 331 14.97 -3.79 -11.69
N HIS A 332 14.92 -4.43 -10.53
CA HIS A 332 14.28 -5.73 -10.37
C HIS A 332 12.75 -5.65 -10.49
N VAL A 333 12.15 -4.58 -9.94
CA VAL A 333 10.73 -4.28 -10.12
C VAL A 333 10.41 -4.04 -11.61
N GLU A 334 11.24 -3.28 -12.32
CA GLU A 334 11.05 -3.04 -13.75
C GLU A 334 11.20 -4.33 -14.57
N ASN A 335 12.17 -5.18 -14.22
CA ASN A 335 12.43 -6.43 -14.93
C ASN A 335 11.20 -7.35 -14.93
N ILE A 336 10.55 -7.58 -13.79
CA ILE A 336 9.35 -8.44 -13.74
C ILE A 336 8.19 -7.86 -14.56
N CYS A 337 8.10 -6.53 -14.68
CA CYS A 337 7.13 -5.87 -15.55
C CYS A 337 7.53 -5.97 -17.04
N ASN A 338 8.82 -5.85 -17.37
CA ASN A 338 9.36 -5.95 -18.73
C ASN A 338 9.25 -7.36 -19.30
N ARG A 339 9.34 -8.38 -18.45
CA ARG A 339 9.17 -9.78 -18.82
C ARG A 339 7.72 -10.25 -18.86
N ASN A 340 6.77 -9.34 -18.66
CA ASN A 340 5.33 -9.61 -18.63
C ASN A 340 4.92 -10.62 -17.55
N TYR A 341 5.68 -10.73 -16.46
CA TYR A 341 5.31 -11.54 -15.29
C TYR A 341 4.34 -10.78 -14.39
N VAL A 342 4.46 -9.46 -14.33
CA VAL A 342 3.56 -8.59 -13.57
C VAL A 342 3.06 -7.45 -14.45
N MET A 343 1.78 -7.13 -14.32
CA MET A 343 1.19 -5.92 -14.88
C MET A 343 0.96 -4.88 -13.77
N VAL A 344 1.15 -3.60 -14.10
CA VAL A 344 0.82 -2.51 -13.19
C VAL A 344 -0.61 -2.08 -13.43
N CYS A 345 -1.42 -2.07 -12.38
CA CYS A 345 -2.82 -1.68 -12.41
C CYS A 345 -3.10 -0.51 -11.44
N GLY A 346 -4.21 0.19 -11.67
CA GLY A 346 -4.84 1.05 -10.68
C GLY A 346 -5.39 0.26 -9.48
N PRO A 347 -6.03 0.93 -8.51
CA PRO A 347 -6.77 0.24 -7.45
C PRO A 347 -7.87 -0.64 -8.04
N GLY A 348 -8.08 -1.81 -7.42
CA GLY A 348 -9.25 -2.65 -7.64
C GLY A 348 -10.17 -2.62 -6.42
N GLU A 349 -11.21 -3.45 -6.44
CA GLU A 349 -12.15 -3.62 -5.33
C GLU A 349 -12.23 -5.10 -4.94
N ASP A 350 -12.36 -5.38 -3.65
CA ASP A 350 -12.55 -6.72 -3.08
C ASP A 350 -11.61 -7.79 -3.66
N GLY A 351 -10.30 -7.47 -3.75
CA GLY A 351 -9.27 -8.39 -4.25
C GLY A 351 -9.23 -8.56 -5.76
N GLN A 352 -10.08 -7.84 -6.51
CA GLN A 352 -10.02 -7.81 -7.96
C GLN A 352 -8.89 -6.89 -8.45
N ARG A 353 -8.42 -7.12 -9.68
CA ARG A 353 -7.44 -6.23 -10.31
C ARG A 353 -8.12 -4.94 -10.79
N GLY A 354 -7.44 -3.82 -10.63
CA GLY A 354 -7.84 -2.55 -11.24
C GLY A 354 -7.52 -2.46 -12.74
N GLU A 355 -7.82 -1.31 -13.33
CA GLU A 355 -7.49 -1.00 -14.72
C GLU A 355 -5.98 -1.00 -14.97
N ARG A 356 -5.55 -1.58 -16.10
CA ARG A 356 -4.12 -1.62 -16.46
C ARG A 356 -3.58 -0.22 -16.74
N ILE A 357 -2.47 0.13 -16.12
CA ILE A 357 -1.72 1.35 -16.40
C ILE A 357 -0.74 1.06 -17.55
N PRO A 358 -0.88 1.72 -18.72
CA PRO A 358 0.01 1.49 -19.86
C PRO A 358 1.47 1.86 -19.55
N LYS A 359 2.41 1.12 -20.13
CA LYS A 359 3.83 1.51 -20.11
C LYS A 359 4.02 2.79 -20.92
N GLY A 360 4.65 3.80 -20.32
CA GLY A 360 5.01 5.04 -21.01
C GLY A 360 4.05 6.23 -20.85
N GLY A 361 3.17 6.25 -19.85
CA GLY A 361 2.52 7.49 -19.37
C GLY A 361 1.62 8.24 -20.37
N LYS A 362 1.33 7.68 -21.55
CA LYS A 362 0.27 8.22 -22.41
C LYS A 362 -1.05 8.01 -21.68
N LYS A 363 -1.55 9.08 -21.04
CA LYS A 363 -2.90 9.18 -20.51
C LYS A 363 -3.85 8.57 -21.54
N GLY A 364 -4.51 7.47 -21.18
CA GLY A 364 -5.68 7.04 -21.92
C GLY A 364 -6.63 8.22 -21.96
N LYS A 365 -7.10 8.60 -23.16
CA LYS A 365 -8.21 9.53 -23.30
C LYS A 365 -9.43 8.87 -22.66
N GLY A 366 -9.61 9.04 -21.35
CA GLY A 366 -10.87 8.78 -20.70
C GLY A 366 -11.90 9.66 -21.39
N LYS A 367 -12.89 9.04 -22.04
CA LYS A 367 -14.09 9.72 -22.55
C LYS A 367 -14.92 10.19 -21.35
N GLY A 368 -14.45 11.21 -20.64
CA GLY A 368 -15.28 12.00 -19.74
C GLY A 368 -16.10 12.96 -20.59
N LYS A 369 -17.40 12.68 -20.73
CA LYS A 369 -18.37 13.66 -21.27
C LYS A 369 -18.28 14.92 -20.40
N GLY A 370 -17.87 16.03 -20.99
CA GLY A 370 -17.73 17.30 -20.29
C GLY A 370 -19.06 17.97 -19.95
N LYS A 371 -19.00 18.86 -18.94
CA LYS A 371 -19.74 20.13 -18.89
C LYS A 371 -18.94 21.15 -18.07
N GLY A 372 -18.48 22.21 -18.76
CA GLY A 372 -18.55 23.62 -18.38
C GLY A 372 -17.99 24.17 -17.05
N LYS A 373 -16.98 25.05 -17.25
CA LYS A 373 -16.76 26.39 -16.65
C LYS A 373 -16.19 26.58 -15.23
N ASP A 374 -15.38 27.64 -15.21
CA ASP A 374 -14.85 28.47 -14.12
C ASP A 374 -13.49 28.12 -13.50
N GLY A 375 -12.57 29.08 -13.67
CA GLY A 375 -11.19 29.05 -13.19
C GLY A 375 -11.14 28.98 -11.67
N LYS A 376 -10.80 27.79 -11.17
CA LYS A 376 -10.26 27.57 -9.84
C LYS A 376 -8.90 26.88 -9.99
N ALA A 377 -7.96 27.30 -9.15
CA ALA A 377 -6.61 26.76 -9.08
C ALA A 377 -6.60 25.24 -9.25
N GLN A 378 -5.75 24.74 -10.16
CA GLN A 378 -5.58 23.33 -10.46
C GLN A 378 -5.35 22.52 -9.17
N GLY A 379 -6.42 21.92 -8.65
CA GLY A 379 -6.31 20.76 -7.78
C GLY A 379 -5.65 19.67 -8.61
N GLY A 380 -4.39 19.37 -8.33
CA GLY A 380 -3.67 18.30 -9.02
C GLY A 380 -4.49 17.01 -8.95
N GLU A 381 -4.59 16.28 -10.08
CA GLU A 381 -5.13 14.92 -10.09
C GLU A 381 -4.47 14.12 -8.95
N LYS A 382 -5.29 13.47 -8.11
CA LYS A 382 -4.76 12.61 -7.05
C LYS A 382 -3.82 11.58 -7.68
N PRO A 383 -2.66 11.30 -7.06
CA PRO A 383 -1.76 10.27 -7.57
C PRO A 383 -2.51 8.95 -7.66
N GLN A 384 -2.50 8.32 -8.84
CA GLN A 384 -3.11 7.01 -9.02
C GLN A 384 -2.27 5.96 -8.29
N SER A 385 -2.89 5.19 -7.38
CA SER A 385 -2.22 4.07 -6.71
C SER A 385 -1.83 2.99 -7.74
N ARG A 386 -0.63 2.43 -7.61
CA ARG A 386 0.00 1.52 -8.58
C ARG A 386 0.21 0.14 -7.96
N HIS A 387 -0.57 -0.84 -8.41
CA HIS A 387 -0.59 -2.21 -7.87
C HIS A 387 0.05 -3.22 -8.83
N MET A 388 0.79 -4.16 -8.27
CA MET A 388 1.60 -5.18 -8.93
C MET A 388 0.79 -6.47 -9.03
N VAL A 389 0.12 -6.68 -10.17
CA VAL A 389 -0.76 -7.83 -10.41
C VAL A 389 -0.02 -8.89 -11.23
N PRO A 390 0.23 -10.11 -10.71
CA PRO A 390 0.81 -11.19 -11.49
C PRO A 390 -0.03 -11.52 -12.72
N THR A 391 0.63 -11.73 -13.86
CA THR A 391 -0.02 -12.25 -15.06
C THR A 391 -0.16 -13.76 -14.96
N SER A 392 -0.99 -14.39 -15.80
CA SER A 392 -1.06 -15.85 -15.88
C SER A 392 0.30 -16.49 -16.17
N LEU A 393 1.13 -15.83 -17.00
CA LEU A 393 2.51 -16.25 -17.23
C LEU A 393 3.35 -16.16 -15.95
N GLY A 394 3.26 -15.06 -15.21
CA GLY A 394 3.99 -14.89 -13.94
C GLY A 394 3.59 -15.91 -12.88
N LEU A 395 2.30 -16.20 -12.76
CA LEU A 395 1.78 -17.23 -11.85
C LEU A 395 2.30 -18.62 -12.22
N SER A 396 2.16 -19.03 -13.49
CA SER A 396 2.64 -20.34 -13.94
C SER A 396 4.16 -20.46 -13.88
N PHE A 397 4.89 -19.36 -14.15
CA PHE A 397 6.34 -19.34 -14.02
C PHE A 397 6.77 -19.54 -12.56
N CYS A 398 6.21 -18.77 -11.63
CA CYS A 398 6.55 -18.90 -10.21
C CYS A 398 6.17 -20.28 -9.67
N ALA A 399 4.97 -20.77 -9.97
CA ALA A 399 4.51 -22.09 -9.53
C ALA A 399 5.39 -23.23 -10.04
N ALA A 400 5.87 -23.14 -11.29
CA ALA A 400 6.80 -24.12 -11.86
C ALA A 400 8.12 -24.21 -11.07
N PHE A 401 8.68 -23.06 -10.67
CA PHE A 401 9.89 -23.06 -9.86
C PHE A 401 9.62 -23.48 -8.41
N GLU A 402 8.50 -23.06 -7.82
CA GLU A 402 8.14 -23.48 -6.46
C GLU A 402 7.92 -24.98 -6.32
N GLU A 403 7.36 -25.63 -7.35
CA GLU A 403 7.16 -27.08 -7.34
C GLU A 403 8.49 -27.85 -7.37
N LEU A 404 9.48 -27.37 -8.13
CA LEU A 404 10.77 -28.05 -8.24
C LEU A 404 11.74 -27.70 -7.11
N ASP A 405 11.88 -26.41 -6.81
CA ASP A 405 12.77 -25.89 -5.80
C ASP A 405 12.31 -24.50 -5.34
N ALA A 406 11.55 -24.48 -4.26
CA ALA A 406 11.04 -23.25 -3.67
C ALA A 406 12.13 -22.25 -3.27
N GLU A 407 13.37 -22.69 -3.03
CA GLU A 407 14.46 -21.78 -2.68
C GLU A 407 14.93 -20.94 -3.88
N LEU A 408 14.65 -21.36 -5.12
CA LEU A 408 14.90 -20.55 -6.33
C LEU A 408 13.92 -19.37 -6.46
N CYS A 409 12.79 -19.42 -5.76
CA CYS A 409 11.80 -18.34 -5.73
C CYS A 409 11.86 -17.51 -4.47
N ARG A 410 12.19 -18.11 -3.33
CA ARG A 410 12.17 -17.40 -2.04
C ARG A 410 13.39 -16.48 -1.88
N PRO A 411 13.25 -15.35 -1.17
CA PRO A 411 14.34 -14.39 -0.99
C PRO A 411 15.61 -14.88 -0.24
N PRO A 412 15.62 -15.90 0.66
CA PRO A 412 16.77 -16.15 1.54
C PRO A 412 18.11 -16.39 0.83
N ILE A 413 18.14 -17.16 -0.26
CA ILE A 413 19.38 -17.40 -1.02
C ILE A 413 19.91 -16.08 -1.57
N ARG A 414 19.04 -15.28 -2.19
CA ARG A 414 19.44 -13.99 -2.75
C ARG A 414 19.91 -13.02 -1.67
N ALA A 415 19.23 -12.98 -0.53
CA ALA A 415 19.61 -12.12 0.59
C ALA A 415 20.99 -12.51 1.15
N TYR A 416 21.26 -13.81 1.24
CA TYR A 416 22.59 -14.31 1.62
C TYR A 416 23.67 -13.87 0.63
N MET A 417 23.42 -14.01 -0.69
CA MET A 417 24.34 -13.54 -1.72
C MET A 417 24.65 -12.04 -1.61
N GLU A 418 23.62 -11.21 -1.42
CA GLU A 418 23.81 -9.75 -1.28
C GLU A 418 24.59 -9.39 -0.02
N LYS A 419 24.32 -10.11 1.09
CA LYS A 419 25.13 -9.99 2.31
C LYS A 419 26.59 -10.36 2.07
N GLN A 420 26.86 -11.44 1.33
CA GLN A 420 28.24 -11.81 0.98
C GLN A 420 28.91 -10.72 0.13
N CYS A 421 28.20 -10.09 -0.81
CA CYS A 421 28.74 -8.96 -1.57
C CYS A 421 29.15 -7.79 -0.67
N LEU A 422 28.34 -7.45 0.34
CA LEU A 422 28.69 -6.44 1.33
C LEU A 422 29.93 -6.84 2.14
N GLN A 423 30.01 -8.09 2.58
CA GLN A 423 31.18 -8.59 3.33
C GLN A 423 32.46 -8.60 2.49
N VAL A 424 32.36 -8.80 1.16
CA VAL A 424 33.50 -8.62 0.24
C VAL A 424 33.91 -7.15 0.16
N ALA A 425 32.95 -6.22 0.06
CA ALA A 425 33.23 -4.79 0.02
C ALA A 425 33.88 -4.28 1.33
N GLU A 426 33.54 -4.89 2.47
CA GLU A 426 34.13 -4.62 3.78
C GLU A 426 35.48 -5.34 4.01
N GLY A 427 35.94 -6.17 3.07
CA GLY A 427 37.19 -6.94 3.19
C GLY A 427 37.12 -8.10 4.19
N ILE A 428 35.92 -8.55 4.56
CA ILE A 428 35.68 -9.67 5.49
C ILE A 428 35.77 -11.02 4.77
N LEU A 429 35.25 -11.10 3.54
CA LEU A 429 35.26 -12.31 2.72
C LEU A 429 36.11 -12.12 1.46
N ASP A 430 36.75 -13.20 1.02
CA ASP A 430 37.43 -13.22 -0.27
C ASP A 430 36.43 -13.31 -1.43
N LYS A 431 36.69 -12.54 -2.49
CA LYS A 431 35.82 -12.46 -3.66
C LYS A 431 35.76 -13.77 -4.43
N GLU A 432 36.89 -14.43 -4.64
CA GLU A 432 36.96 -15.66 -5.44
C GLU A 432 36.24 -16.80 -4.73
N ASP A 433 36.41 -16.91 -3.41
CA ASP A 433 35.69 -17.90 -2.58
C ASP A 433 34.17 -17.72 -2.68
N VAL A 434 33.67 -16.49 -2.48
CA VAL A 434 32.24 -16.18 -2.59
C VAL A 434 31.69 -16.51 -3.98
N VAL A 435 32.42 -16.15 -5.05
CA VAL A 435 32.00 -16.44 -6.42
C VAL A 435 31.94 -17.96 -6.65
N ASN A 436 32.98 -18.69 -6.25
CA ASN A 436 33.07 -20.14 -6.44
C ASN A 436 31.98 -20.90 -5.65
N GLU A 437 31.70 -20.50 -4.41
CA GLU A 437 30.63 -21.06 -3.59
C GLU A 437 29.27 -20.90 -4.27
N ASN A 438 28.96 -19.68 -4.72
CA ASN A 438 27.68 -19.37 -5.35
C ASN A 438 27.51 -20.04 -6.72
N ILE A 439 28.58 -20.13 -7.52
CA ILE A 439 28.53 -20.85 -8.79
C ILE A 439 28.20 -22.33 -8.53
N LYS A 440 28.89 -22.98 -7.58
CA LYS A 440 28.64 -24.40 -7.23
C LYS A 440 27.21 -24.62 -6.74
N LEU A 441 26.70 -23.71 -5.90
CA LEU A 441 25.32 -23.75 -5.42
C LEU A 441 24.32 -23.71 -6.57
N PHE A 442 24.45 -22.72 -7.47
CA PHE A 442 23.53 -22.56 -8.59
C PHE A 442 23.71 -23.61 -9.69
N GLU A 443 24.92 -24.14 -9.89
CA GLU A 443 25.18 -25.27 -10.78
C GLU A 443 24.45 -26.52 -10.30
N THR A 444 24.54 -26.84 -9.00
CA THR A 444 23.84 -27.97 -8.40
C THR A 444 22.32 -27.83 -8.58
N LYS A 445 21.77 -26.65 -8.25
CA LYS A 445 20.34 -26.37 -8.45
C LYS A 445 19.95 -26.42 -9.93
N PHE A 446 20.79 -25.94 -10.83
CA PHE A 446 20.55 -25.99 -12.27
C PHE A 446 20.47 -27.44 -12.79
N HIS A 447 21.38 -28.32 -12.38
CA HIS A 447 21.35 -29.72 -12.76
C HIS A 447 20.11 -30.45 -12.25
N SER A 448 19.73 -30.20 -10.99
CA SER A 448 18.49 -30.72 -10.41
C SER A 448 17.26 -30.22 -11.18
N PHE A 449 17.15 -28.91 -11.39
CA PHE A 449 16.08 -28.29 -12.16
C PHE A 449 15.99 -28.86 -13.58
N ARG A 450 17.13 -29.04 -14.26
CA ARG A 450 17.20 -29.63 -15.61
C ARG A 450 16.68 -31.07 -15.63
N GLY A 451 17.01 -31.88 -14.62
CA GLY A 451 16.57 -33.27 -14.50
C GLY A 451 15.05 -33.42 -14.40
N CYS A 452 14.38 -32.39 -13.87
CA CYS A 452 12.94 -32.40 -13.65
C CYS A 452 12.14 -31.55 -14.66
N LEU A 453 12.77 -31.10 -15.76
CA LEU A 453 12.14 -30.18 -16.72
C LEU A 453 10.81 -30.70 -17.30
N SER A 454 10.68 -32.01 -17.55
CA SER A 454 9.46 -32.60 -18.10
C SER A 454 8.24 -32.40 -17.18
N GLN A 455 8.45 -32.33 -15.86
CA GLN A 455 7.38 -32.10 -14.88
C GLN A 455 6.78 -30.70 -15.01
N LEU A 456 7.50 -29.76 -15.62
CA LEU A 456 7.06 -28.37 -15.77
C LEU A 456 6.09 -28.16 -16.92
N GLU A 457 5.96 -29.10 -17.86
CA GLU A 457 5.14 -28.91 -19.06
C GLU A 457 3.69 -28.55 -18.70
N LYS A 458 3.12 -29.15 -17.65
CA LYS A 458 1.77 -28.86 -17.14
C LYS A 458 1.52 -27.37 -16.84
N PHE A 459 2.55 -26.61 -16.48
CA PHE A 459 2.42 -25.18 -16.21
C PHE A 459 2.33 -24.34 -17.48
N PHE A 460 2.88 -24.81 -18.60
CA PHE A 460 3.00 -24.03 -19.84
C PHE A 460 2.18 -24.56 -21.01
N VAL A 461 1.74 -25.82 -20.98
CA VAL A 461 0.92 -26.46 -22.02
C VAL A 461 -0.58 -26.18 -21.78
N SER A 462 -1.36 -26.03 -22.86
CA SER A 462 -2.80 -25.80 -22.81
C SER A 462 -3.57 -27.10 -22.45
N LYS A 463 -4.74 -26.99 -21.81
CA LYS A 463 -5.56 -28.17 -21.45
C LYS A 463 -5.95 -29.02 -22.68
N GLU A 464 -6.11 -28.39 -23.84
CA GLU A 464 -6.42 -29.05 -25.13
C GLU A 464 -5.29 -29.97 -25.63
N GLN A 465 -4.02 -29.62 -25.36
CA GLN A 465 -2.86 -30.43 -25.74
C GLN A 465 -2.57 -31.57 -24.76
N ILE A 466 -2.93 -31.41 -23.47
CA ILE A 466 -2.74 -32.44 -22.43
C ILE A 466 -3.66 -33.65 -22.67
N GLY A 467 -4.86 -33.43 -23.22
CA GLY A 467 -5.83 -34.48 -23.53
C GLY A 467 -5.38 -35.48 -24.61
N ASN A 468 -4.35 -35.15 -25.40
CA ASN A 468 -3.83 -36.02 -26.46
C ASN A 468 -2.61 -36.85 -26.04
N SER A 469 -2.02 -36.67 -24.85
CA SER A 469 -0.77 -37.37 -24.51
C SER A 469 -0.73 -38.14 -23.18
N MET A 470 -1.64 -37.94 -22.22
CA MET A 470 -1.65 -38.76 -20.99
C MET A 470 -2.95 -38.60 -20.21
N GLY A 471 -3.62 -39.72 -19.93
CA GLY A 471 -4.70 -39.75 -18.94
C GLY A 471 -4.15 -39.54 -17.54
N TYR A 472 -4.37 -38.37 -16.94
CA TYR A 472 -4.14 -38.16 -15.51
C TYR A 472 -5.18 -37.22 -14.89
N ARG A 473 -5.69 -37.62 -13.73
CA ARG A 473 -6.67 -36.91 -12.89
C ARG A 473 -5.96 -35.90 -11.98
N GLY A 474 -6.55 -34.71 -11.88
CA GLY A 474 -6.54 -33.87 -10.66
C GLY A 474 -5.36 -32.91 -10.50
N GLY A 475 -5.63 -31.61 -10.69
CA GLY A 475 -4.74 -30.52 -10.30
C GLY A 475 -5.46 -29.18 -10.47
N GLY A 476 -5.65 -28.47 -9.36
CA GLY A 476 -6.56 -27.34 -9.17
C GLY A 476 -6.45 -26.20 -10.17
N ASP A 477 -7.60 -25.57 -10.38
CA ASP A 477 -7.87 -24.56 -11.39
C ASP A 477 -7.25 -23.21 -10.99
N TRP A 478 -6.09 -22.88 -11.56
CA TRP A 478 -5.47 -21.56 -11.47
C TRP A 478 -5.70 -20.81 -12.78
N GLY A 479 -6.95 -20.46 -13.08
CA GLY A 479 -7.23 -19.61 -14.23
C GLY A 479 -8.70 -19.49 -14.60
N GLY A 480 -9.29 -18.33 -14.35
CA GLY A 480 -10.32 -17.77 -15.23
C GLY A 480 -11.61 -17.28 -14.56
N GLY A 481 -11.58 -16.06 -14.02
CA GLY A 481 -12.78 -15.24 -13.90
C GLY A 481 -12.95 -14.33 -15.12
N GLY A 482 -14.07 -14.48 -15.82
CA GLY A 482 -14.57 -13.63 -16.91
C GLY A 482 -14.83 -14.45 -18.18
N SER A 483 -16.03 -14.52 -18.78
CA SER A 483 -17.15 -13.58 -18.78
C SER A 483 -18.36 -14.20 -19.49
N GLY A 484 -19.57 -13.97 -18.96
CA GLY A 484 -20.82 -13.74 -19.70
C GLY A 484 -21.39 -14.82 -20.63
N SER A 485 -22.49 -15.47 -20.21
CA SER A 485 -23.62 -15.80 -21.09
C SER A 485 -24.84 -16.30 -20.31
N GLY A 486 -25.97 -15.59 -20.46
CA GLY A 486 -27.33 -16.12 -20.57
C GLY A 486 -27.82 -17.13 -19.52
N TRP A 487 -28.50 -16.62 -18.50
CA TRP A 487 -29.41 -17.44 -17.69
C TRP A 487 -30.65 -17.77 -18.51
N ASN A 488 -30.75 -19.00 -18.99
CA ASN A 488 -31.98 -19.57 -19.54
C ASN A 488 -32.36 -20.77 -18.67
N ASN A 489 -33.18 -20.53 -17.65
CA ASN A 489 -33.71 -21.58 -16.77
C ASN A 489 -34.94 -22.21 -17.42
N GLY A 490 -34.77 -23.41 -17.97
CA GLY A 490 -35.86 -24.33 -18.27
C GLY A 490 -35.93 -25.39 -17.17
N TRP A 491 -36.89 -25.27 -16.26
CA TRP A 491 -37.33 -26.35 -15.37
C TRP A 491 -38.86 -26.49 -15.54
N ASP A 492 -39.26 -27.43 -16.39
CA ASP A 492 -40.42 -28.29 -16.15
C ASP A 492 -40.17 -29.04 -14.82
N GLY A 493 -41.11 -29.34 -13.94
CA GLY A 493 -42.55 -29.23 -13.90
C GLY A 493 -42.97 -29.94 -12.59
N GLY A 494 -43.97 -29.42 -11.91
CA GLY A 494 -44.44 -29.99 -10.64
C GLY A 494 -45.52 -29.11 -10.03
N GLY A 495 -46.69 -29.12 -10.66
CA GLY A 495 -47.82 -28.27 -10.32
C GLY A 495 -48.65 -28.76 -9.13
N TYR A 496 -49.24 -27.80 -8.44
CA TYR A 496 -50.59 -27.87 -7.88
C TYR A 496 -51.12 -26.44 -7.79
N GLY A 497 -52.11 -26.14 -8.63
CA GLY A 497 -52.68 -24.80 -8.75
C GLY A 497 -53.75 -24.50 -7.70
N SER A 498 -54.07 -23.21 -7.54
CA SER A 498 -55.45 -22.74 -7.68
C SER A 498 -55.53 -21.21 -7.74
N LYS A 499 -56.01 -20.73 -8.89
CA LYS A 499 -57.00 -19.66 -9.13
C LYS A 499 -56.95 -18.32 -8.36
N GLY A 500 -56.92 -17.26 -9.17
CA GLY A 500 -57.51 -15.93 -8.91
C GLY A 500 -56.51 -14.82 -9.23
N GLY A 501 -56.61 -13.99 -10.27
CA GLY A 501 -57.75 -13.57 -11.05
C GLY A 501 -57.92 -12.05 -10.90
N ARG A 502 -57.65 -11.31 -12.00
CA ARG A 502 -57.90 -9.86 -12.24
C ARG A 502 -56.86 -8.91 -11.62
N GLY A 503 -56.33 -7.91 -12.30
CA GLY A 503 -56.67 -7.32 -13.59
C GLY A 503 -56.86 -5.81 -13.45
N ALA A 504 -55.98 -5.06 -14.14
CA ALA A 504 -56.13 -3.69 -14.63
C ALA A 504 -56.13 -2.50 -13.64
N GLY A 505 -55.41 -1.44 -14.03
CA GLY A 505 -55.62 -0.11 -13.46
C GLY A 505 -54.48 0.90 -13.68
N LYS A 506 -54.14 1.22 -14.93
CA LYS A 506 -53.48 2.51 -15.24
C LYS A 506 -54.49 3.63 -14.98
N ASN A 507 -54.07 4.67 -14.26
CA ASN A 507 -54.48 6.05 -14.54
C ASN A 507 -53.54 7.03 -13.83
N GLY A 508 -53.03 8.00 -14.59
CA GLY A 508 -52.29 9.14 -14.07
C GLY A 508 -53.19 10.35 -13.81
N ARG A 509 -52.64 11.32 -13.08
CA ARG A 509 -52.81 12.80 -13.16
C ARG A 509 -52.14 13.39 -11.90
N GLY A 510 -51.18 14.30 -12.07
CA GLY A 510 -51.39 15.74 -11.80
C GLY A 510 -51.10 16.02 -10.33
N GLY A 511 -49.98 16.66 -9.95
CA GLY A 511 -49.74 18.09 -10.12
C GLY A 511 -50.16 18.82 -8.83
N GLY A 512 -49.23 19.47 -8.14
CA GLY A 512 -49.57 20.27 -6.96
C GLY A 512 -48.36 20.58 -6.08
N TRP A 513 -47.95 21.85 -6.12
CA TRP A 513 -46.95 22.46 -5.27
C TRP A 513 -47.48 22.64 -3.84
N HIS A 514 -46.66 22.33 -2.84
CA HIS A 514 -46.29 23.23 -1.75
C HIS A 514 -45.12 22.66 -0.94
#